data_AF-A0A0K6G8Z6-F1
#
_entry.id   AF-A0A0K6G8Z6-F1
#
_cell.length_a   1.000
_cell.length_b   1.000
_cell.length_c   1.000
_cell.angle_alpha   90.00
_cell.angle_beta   90.00
_cell.angle_gamma   90.00
#
_symmetry.space_group_name_H-M   'P 1'
#
loop_
_entity.id
_entity.type
_entity.pdbx_description
1 polymer ?
#
loop_
_entity_poly.entity_id
_entity_poly.type
_entity_poly.pdbx_seq_one_letter_code
_entity_poly.pdbx_strand_id
1 'polypeptide(L)'
;MAFLRQIHNSADLDTLLANKASGLVVINFHAVWSGPSHIIAPFYEQLSQQYTHVAFAKVDIDALPNITKKATQYNVKTPPTFLLIKNHNVVETIENADREALSAAIQAHAPPAPAATSLGEGSSTASQDVSLLEYLDSSQLNCLGESDTHNIKSILGNKTLNTGKSYLESDSDEQLLINLYFNQAVRIRSILIHTTDAPHAPKAIKLAINRPALGFEDVESATEPDMAQVIGELSPDDIANSRRIPLRYVRFQSVGSLHIFVASNQGNEETTRINAIDVFGQPVETTKMSNFRATEE
;
A
#
# COMPACT_ATOMS: atom_id res chain seq x y z
N MET A 1 -2.50 -7.17 9.47
CA MET A 1 -1.74 -7.03 10.73
C MET A 1 -1.11 -5.65 10.74
N ALA A 2 -1.07 -4.96 11.88
CA ALA A 2 -0.52 -3.60 11.95
C ALA A 2 1.00 -3.63 11.72
N PHE A 3 1.50 -2.80 10.79
CA PHE A 3 2.93 -2.65 10.49
C PHE A 3 3.72 -1.99 11.63
N LEU A 4 3.00 -1.24 12.48
CA LEU A 4 3.47 -0.73 13.75
C LEU A 4 2.81 -1.50 14.89
N ARG A 5 3.59 -2.24 15.67
CA ARG A 5 3.08 -2.99 16.83
C ARG A 5 3.04 -2.11 18.07
N GLN A 6 1.89 -2.02 18.72
CA GLN A 6 1.81 -1.45 20.06
C GLN A 6 2.22 -2.50 21.09
N ILE A 7 3.16 -2.17 21.95
CA ILE A 7 3.67 -3.04 23.00
C ILE A 7 2.97 -2.68 24.30
N HIS A 8 2.22 -3.64 24.86
CA HIS A 8 1.45 -3.44 26.06
C HIS A 8 2.10 -4.04 27.31
N ASN A 9 3.14 -4.87 27.17
CA ASN A 9 3.89 -5.42 28.30
C ASN A 9 5.32 -5.80 27.89
N SER A 10 6.16 -6.14 28.87
CA SER A 10 7.57 -6.50 28.64
C SER A 10 7.75 -7.79 27.83
N ALA A 11 6.87 -8.77 27.99
CA ALA A 11 6.93 -10.07 27.31
C ALA A 11 6.59 -9.94 25.81
N ASP A 12 5.69 -9.02 25.44
CA ASP A 12 5.41 -8.70 24.04
C ASP A 12 6.65 -8.18 23.33
N LEU A 13 7.43 -7.34 24.02
CA LEU A 13 8.68 -6.80 23.49
C LEU A 13 9.75 -7.90 23.38
N ASP A 14 9.89 -8.75 24.40
CA ASP A 14 10.83 -9.89 24.33
C ASP A 14 10.49 -10.83 23.19
N THR A 15 9.19 -11.12 23.01
CA THR A 15 8.70 -11.97 21.93
C THR A 15 8.99 -11.34 20.57
N LEU A 16 8.81 -10.01 20.42
CA LEU A 16 9.14 -9.30 19.18
C LEU A 16 10.64 -9.41 18.86
N LEU A 17 11.50 -9.19 19.86
CA LEU A 17 12.94 -9.26 19.71
C LEU A 17 13.41 -10.70 19.40
N ALA A 18 12.86 -11.70 20.09
CA ALA A 18 13.15 -13.12 19.85
C ALA A 18 12.74 -13.58 18.44
N ASN A 19 11.56 -13.18 17.97
CA ASN A 19 11.05 -13.55 16.65
C ASN A 19 11.76 -12.84 15.49
N LYS A 20 12.53 -11.79 15.77
CA LYS A 20 13.31 -11.02 14.79
C LYS A 20 14.81 -11.13 15.05
N ALA A 21 15.28 -12.32 15.44
CA ALA A 21 16.68 -12.58 15.79
C ALA A 21 17.71 -12.14 14.73
N SER A 22 17.35 -12.15 13.44
CA SER A 22 18.22 -11.72 12.31
C SER A 22 17.75 -10.43 11.60
N GLY A 23 16.69 -9.79 12.07
CA GLY A 23 16.07 -8.61 11.45
C GLY A 23 16.34 -7.32 12.23
N LEU A 24 16.15 -6.17 11.58
CA LEU A 24 16.12 -4.88 12.26
C LEU A 24 14.76 -4.69 12.96
N VAL A 25 14.80 -4.28 14.22
CA VAL A 25 13.65 -3.83 15.01
C VAL A 25 13.87 -2.38 15.40
N VAL A 26 12.94 -1.50 15.06
CA VAL A 26 12.95 -0.09 15.46
C VAL A 26 11.87 0.09 16.52
N ILE A 27 12.22 0.62 17.68
CA ILE A 27 11.28 0.81 18.79
C ILE A 27 11.21 2.31 19.11
N ASN A 28 10.01 2.88 19.07
CA ASN A 28 9.72 4.21 19.58
C ASN A 28 9.23 4.14 21.02
N PHE A 29 10.05 4.58 21.96
CA PHE A 29 9.63 4.87 23.33
C PHE A 29 9.05 6.28 23.38
N HIS A 30 7.73 6.36 23.49
CA HIS A 30 6.98 7.61 23.46
C HIS A 30 6.28 7.88 24.78
N ALA A 31 5.83 9.12 24.97
CA ALA A 31 4.96 9.50 26.07
C ALA A 31 3.79 10.34 25.55
N VAL A 32 2.60 10.11 26.08
CA VAL A 32 1.37 10.81 25.64
C VAL A 32 1.38 12.30 26.01
N TRP A 33 2.18 12.71 27.00
CA TRP A 33 2.34 14.12 27.37
C TRP A 33 3.44 14.84 26.59
N SER A 34 4.25 14.13 25.80
CA SER A 34 5.38 14.71 25.07
C SER A 34 4.94 15.26 23.71
N GLY A 35 4.95 16.59 23.56
CA GLY A 35 4.68 17.27 22.28
C GLY A 35 5.55 16.75 21.12
N PRO A 36 6.88 16.63 21.29
CA PRO A 36 7.75 16.03 20.28
C PRO A 36 7.35 14.59 19.90
N SER A 37 6.83 13.79 20.85
CA SER A 37 6.35 12.43 20.55
C SER A 37 5.15 12.45 19.60
N HIS A 38 4.20 13.37 19.80
CA HIS A 38 3.05 13.55 18.91
C HIS A 38 3.46 14.02 17.52
N ILE A 39 4.42 14.95 17.45
CA ILE A 39 4.88 15.52 16.18
C ILE A 39 5.52 14.44 15.28
N ILE A 40 6.35 13.56 15.84
CA ILE A 40 7.04 12.53 15.05
C ILE A 40 6.24 11.25 14.85
N ALA A 41 5.22 10.97 15.68
CA ALA A 41 4.38 9.78 15.57
C ALA A 41 3.88 9.48 14.13
N PRO A 42 3.29 10.43 13.38
CA PRO A 42 2.82 10.14 12.02
C PRO A 42 3.97 9.78 11.06
N PHE A 43 5.13 10.40 11.21
CA PHE A 43 6.30 10.07 10.41
C PHE A 43 6.86 8.68 10.75
N TYR A 44 6.91 8.34 12.04
CA TYR A 44 7.31 7.01 12.49
C TYR A 44 6.34 5.93 11.99
N GLU A 45 5.04 6.21 12.00
CA GLU A 45 4.02 5.34 11.41
C GLU A 45 4.21 5.19 9.90
N GLN A 46 4.53 6.27 9.17
CA GLN A 46 4.86 6.21 7.75
C GLN A 46 6.08 5.34 7.47
N LEU A 47 7.16 5.48 8.25
CA LEU A 47 8.36 4.64 8.12
C LEU A 47 8.04 3.16 8.32
N SER A 48 7.14 2.82 9.26
CA SER A 48 6.70 1.44 9.47
C SER A 48 5.98 0.83 8.27
N GLN A 49 5.28 1.68 7.48
CA GLN A 49 4.60 1.26 6.26
C GLN A 49 5.58 1.13 5.08
N GLN A 50 6.63 1.97 5.05
CA GLN A 50 7.64 1.97 4.00
C GLN A 50 8.61 0.79 4.14
N TYR A 51 9.12 0.54 5.35
CA TYR A 51 10.09 -0.51 5.61
C TYR A 51 9.38 -1.76 6.16
N THR A 52 8.54 -2.39 5.34
CA THR A 52 7.74 -3.57 5.74
C THR A 52 8.57 -4.80 6.13
N HIS A 53 9.85 -4.82 5.75
CA HIS A 53 10.84 -5.84 6.10
C HIS A 53 11.53 -5.56 7.45
N VAL A 54 11.35 -4.37 8.02
CA VAL A 54 11.81 -3.96 9.34
C VAL A 54 10.62 -4.03 10.31
N ALA A 55 10.86 -4.47 11.55
CA ALA A 55 9.81 -4.50 12.56
C ALA A 55 9.74 -3.15 13.29
N PHE A 56 8.56 -2.54 13.36
CA PHE A 56 8.35 -1.30 14.11
C PHE A 56 7.49 -1.56 15.34
N ALA A 57 7.86 -0.94 16.46
CA ALA A 57 7.12 -1.04 17.71
C ALA A 57 7.00 0.32 18.39
N LYS A 58 5.84 0.60 18.98
CA LYS A 58 5.65 1.75 19.88
C LYS A 58 5.42 1.26 21.30
N VAL A 59 6.12 1.90 22.24
CA VAL A 59 6.09 1.61 23.66
C VAL A 59 5.75 2.91 24.38
N ASP A 60 4.61 2.95 25.05
CA ASP A 60 4.26 4.04 25.95
C ASP A 60 4.99 3.83 27.28
N ILE A 61 5.90 4.74 27.63
CA ILE A 61 6.76 4.60 28.81
C ILE A 61 6.00 4.71 30.14
N ASP A 62 4.79 5.29 30.11
CA ASP A 62 3.93 5.50 31.28
C ASP A 62 2.82 4.46 31.40
N ALA A 63 2.62 3.62 30.39
CA ALA A 63 1.47 2.72 30.35
C ALA A 63 1.51 1.63 31.45
N LEU A 64 2.69 1.12 31.84
CA LEU A 64 2.82 0.12 32.91
C LEU A 64 4.20 0.13 33.62
N PRO A 65 4.27 -0.20 34.93
CA PRO A 65 5.53 -0.23 35.69
C PRO A 65 6.63 -1.14 35.11
N ASN A 66 6.26 -2.25 34.48
CA ASN A 66 7.23 -3.19 33.89
C ASN A 66 7.81 -2.69 32.56
N ILE A 67 7.06 -1.85 31.83
CA ILE A 67 7.55 -1.17 30.62
C ILE A 67 8.55 -0.07 31.01
N THR A 68 8.26 0.69 32.08
CA THR A 68 9.15 1.71 32.62
C THR A 68 10.51 1.13 32.99
N LYS A 69 10.56 -0.06 33.61
CA LYS A 69 11.83 -0.75 33.92
C LYS A 69 12.65 -1.08 32.66
N LYS A 70 12.01 -1.49 31.57
CA LYS A 70 12.71 -1.73 30.30
C LYS A 70 13.20 -0.45 29.64
N ALA A 71 12.40 0.61 29.66
CA ALA A 71 12.83 1.91 29.19
C ALA A 71 14.09 2.37 29.96
N THR A 72 14.13 2.19 31.29
CA THR A 72 15.32 2.46 32.10
C THR A 72 16.52 1.58 31.73
N GLN A 73 16.32 0.27 31.49
CA GLN A 73 17.38 -0.64 31.06
C GLN A 73 18.02 -0.22 29.72
N TYR A 74 17.20 0.31 28.81
CA TYR A 74 17.67 0.87 27.54
C TYR A 74 18.14 2.33 27.64
N ASN A 75 18.24 2.87 28.86
CA ASN A 75 18.67 4.25 29.12
C ASN A 75 17.85 5.31 28.37
N VAL A 76 16.55 5.06 28.20
CA VAL A 76 15.58 6.03 27.64
C VAL A 76 15.39 7.15 28.67
N LYS A 77 15.83 8.36 28.32
CA LYS A 77 15.76 9.54 29.20
C LYS A 77 14.67 10.52 28.78
N THR A 78 14.49 10.72 27.47
CA THR A 78 13.61 11.74 26.91
C THR A 78 12.78 11.17 25.76
N PRO A 79 11.44 11.00 25.93
CA PRO A 79 10.58 10.59 24.84
C PRO A 79 10.36 11.75 23.83
N PRO A 80 10.41 11.49 22.52
CA PRO A 80 10.58 10.19 21.89
C PRO A 80 12.06 9.78 21.82
N THR A 81 12.33 8.53 22.20
CA THR A 81 13.63 7.86 21.97
C THR A 81 13.40 6.68 21.04
N PHE A 82 14.17 6.61 19.96
CA PHE A 82 14.15 5.49 19.03
C PHE A 82 15.35 4.59 19.24
N LEU A 83 15.11 3.30 19.38
CA LEU A 83 16.17 2.29 19.42
C LEU A 83 16.11 1.43 18.17
N LEU A 84 17.23 1.31 17.49
CA LEU A 84 17.43 0.36 16.42
C LEU A 84 18.15 -0.85 17.01
N ILE A 85 17.51 -2.01 16.94
CA ILE A 85 18.02 -3.27 17.49
C ILE A 85 18.21 -4.26 16.35
N LYS A 86 19.41 -4.80 16.22
CA LYS A 86 19.77 -5.83 15.23
C LYS A 86 20.57 -6.91 15.94
N ASN A 87 20.25 -8.18 15.71
CA ASN A 87 20.89 -9.31 16.38
C ASN A 87 20.91 -9.16 17.91
N HIS A 88 19.80 -8.73 18.50
CA HIS A 88 19.63 -8.46 19.95
C HIS A 88 20.52 -7.36 20.56
N ASN A 89 21.26 -6.61 19.73
CA ASN A 89 22.08 -5.49 20.18
C ASN A 89 21.48 -4.17 19.70
N VAL A 90 21.50 -3.16 20.55
CA VAL A 90 21.20 -1.78 20.14
C VAL A 90 22.34 -1.33 19.23
N VAL A 91 22.02 -1.09 17.95
CA VAL A 91 22.99 -0.60 16.96
C VAL A 91 22.99 0.91 16.87
N GLU A 92 21.85 1.54 17.17
CA GLU A 92 21.72 3.00 17.14
C GLU A 92 20.60 3.47 18.08
N THR A 93 20.79 4.65 18.68
CA THR A 93 19.84 5.33 19.56
C THR A 93 19.66 6.76 19.06
N ILE A 94 18.41 7.18 18.90
CA ILE A 94 18.06 8.50 18.36
C ILE A 94 17.12 9.19 19.32
N GLU A 95 17.42 10.44 19.65
CA GLU A 95 16.65 11.26 20.59
C GLU A 95 16.07 12.50 19.87
N ASN A 96 15.22 13.26 20.57
CA ASN A 96 14.76 14.60 20.15
C ASN A 96 13.87 14.70 18.90
N ALA A 97 13.09 13.67 18.58
CA ALA A 97 12.18 13.70 17.43
C ALA A 97 12.86 14.07 16.10
N ASP A 98 14.11 13.61 15.91
CA ASP A 98 14.90 13.88 14.72
C ASP A 98 14.49 12.97 13.55
N ARG A 99 13.82 13.54 12.55
CA ARG A 99 13.33 12.80 11.37
C ARG A 99 14.46 12.37 10.45
N GLU A 100 15.49 13.19 10.30
CA GLU A 100 16.58 12.95 9.36
C GLU A 100 17.49 11.84 9.90
N ALA A 101 17.90 11.94 11.17
CA ALA A 101 18.67 10.90 11.83
C ALA A 101 17.92 9.56 11.82
N LEU A 102 16.61 9.57 12.10
CA LEU A 102 15.79 8.36 12.09
C LEU A 102 15.71 7.71 10.71
N SER A 103 15.53 8.49 9.65
CA SER A 103 15.49 7.97 8.28
C SER A 103 16.86 7.39 7.86
N ALA A 104 17.95 8.12 8.14
CA ALA A 104 19.30 7.72 7.80
C ALA A 104 19.71 6.41 8.52
N ALA A 105 19.42 6.32 9.82
CA ALA A 105 19.67 5.14 10.64
C ALA A 105 18.97 3.90 10.12
N ILE A 106 17.67 4.02 9.78
CA ILE A 106 16.89 2.91 9.23
C ILE A 106 17.48 2.50 7.87
N GLN A 107 17.80 3.46 6.99
CA GLN A 107 18.40 3.16 5.69
C GLN A 107 19.77 2.46 5.80
N ALA A 108 20.58 2.85 6.78
CA ALA A 108 21.90 2.26 7.01
C ALA A 108 21.83 0.84 7.59
N HIS A 109 20.84 0.57 8.46
CA HIS A 109 20.78 -0.69 9.21
C HIS A 109 19.76 -1.70 8.69
N ALA A 110 18.77 -1.25 7.90
CA ALA A 110 17.78 -2.12 7.29
C ALA A 110 18.50 -3.12 6.37
N PRO A 111 18.05 -4.39 6.35
CA PRO A 111 18.52 -5.31 5.33
C PRO A 111 18.15 -4.73 3.95
N PRO A 112 18.98 -4.96 2.91
CA PRO A 112 18.65 -4.50 1.57
C PRO A 112 17.24 -4.97 1.21
N ALA A 113 16.40 -4.03 0.79
CA ALA A 113 15.08 -4.36 0.27
C ALA A 113 15.26 -5.46 -0.79
N PRO A 114 14.45 -6.52 -0.78
CA PRO A 114 14.67 -7.67 -1.64
C PRO A 114 14.76 -7.20 -3.09
N ALA A 115 15.97 -7.31 -3.65
CA ALA A 115 16.27 -6.90 -5.00
C ALA A 115 15.46 -7.79 -5.96
N ALA A 116 14.85 -7.16 -6.96
CA ALA A 116 14.24 -7.86 -8.07
C ALA A 116 15.31 -8.64 -8.84
N THR A 117 15.51 -9.95 -8.57
CA THR A 117 16.07 -10.90 -9.55
C THR A 117 15.77 -12.37 -9.21
N SER A 118 15.23 -13.07 -10.22
CA SER A 118 15.25 -14.51 -10.56
C SER A 118 14.68 -15.59 -9.61
N LEU A 119 13.58 -16.20 -10.08
CA LEU A 119 13.28 -17.65 -10.14
C LEU A 119 13.91 -18.58 -9.08
N GLY A 120 13.08 -19.14 -8.20
CA GLY A 120 13.40 -20.29 -7.35
C GLY A 120 12.39 -20.50 -6.22
N GLU A 121 11.67 -21.62 -6.25
CA GLU A 121 10.50 -22.00 -5.47
C GLU A 121 10.73 -22.24 -3.95
N GLY A 122 9.70 -21.97 -3.12
CA GLY A 122 9.35 -22.84 -1.97
C GLY A 122 9.09 -22.21 -0.58
N SER A 123 7.81 -21.96 -0.26
CA SER A 123 7.12 -22.14 1.06
C SER A 123 7.51 -21.25 2.27
N SER A 124 6.65 -20.58 3.05
CA SER A 124 5.18 -20.62 3.26
C SER A 124 4.65 -19.40 4.06
N THR A 125 3.64 -18.74 3.48
CA THR A 125 2.39 -18.18 4.08
C THR A 125 2.42 -17.22 5.28
N ALA A 126 2.70 -15.95 5.00
CA ALA A 126 1.79 -14.87 5.37
C ALA A 126 1.38 -14.21 4.05
N SER A 127 0.08 -14.19 3.73
CA SER A 127 -0.42 -13.77 2.42
C SER A 127 0.00 -12.32 2.10
N GLN A 128 1.10 -12.16 1.37
CA GLN A 128 1.49 -10.86 0.81
C GLN A 128 0.57 -10.60 -0.38
N ASP A 129 -0.06 -9.44 -0.39
CA ASP A 129 -0.88 -9.03 -1.51
C ASP A 129 0.01 -8.85 -2.74
N VAL A 130 -0.24 -9.69 -3.73
CA VAL A 130 0.47 -9.69 -5.02
C VAL A 130 -0.17 -8.68 -5.97
N SER A 131 0.58 -8.26 -6.98
CA SER A 131 0.01 -7.54 -8.12
C SER A 131 -0.99 -8.47 -8.82
N LEU A 132 -2.13 -7.92 -9.20
CA LEU A 132 -3.21 -8.64 -9.87
C LEU A 132 -3.22 -8.40 -11.38
N LEU A 133 -2.21 -7.72 -11.93
CA LEU A 133 -2.13 -7.42 -13.36
C LEU A 133 -2.11 -8.69 -14.22
N GLU A 134 -1.48 -9.77 -13.74
CA GLU A 134 -1.45 -11.07 -14.44
C GLU A 134 -2.85 -11.67 -14.65
N TYR A 135 -3.81 -11.33 -13.78
CA TYR A 135 -5.21 -11.80 -13.86
C TYR A 135 -6.09 -10.91 -14.74
N LEU A 136 -5.58 -9.80 -15.29
CA LEU A 136 -6.37 -8.96 -16.18
C LEU A 136 -6.67 -9.69 -17.51
N ASP A 137 -7.85 -9.44 -18.06
CA ASP A 137 -8.18 -9.77 -19.44
C ASP A 137 -7.81 -8.59 -20.35
N SER A 138 -6.62 -8.64 -20.97
CA SER A 138 -6.14 -7.60 -21.90
C SER A 138 -7.04 -7.41 -23.12
N SER A 139 -7.88 -8.39 -23.48
CA SER A 139 -8.80 -8.26 -24.61
C SER A 139 -9.98 -7.33 -24.29
N GLN A 140 -10.34 -7.23 -23.01
CA GLN A 140 -11.45 -6.40 -22.53
C GLN A 140 -10.98 -5.09 -21.89
N LEU A 141 -9.67 -4.86 -21.78
CA LEU A 141 -9.10 -3.63 -21.26
C LEU A 141 -9.51 -2.43 -22.14
N ASN A 142 -10.22 -1.48 -21.55
CA ASN A 142 -10.67 -0.27 -22.21
C ASN A 142 -10.75 0.91 -21.23
N CYS A 143 -10.71 2.13 -21.76
CA CYS A 143 -10.90 3.35 -20.99
C CYS A 143 -11.76 4.32 -21.81
N LEU A 144 -12.76 4.94 -21.18
CA LEU A 144 -13.51 6.04 -21.79
C LEU A 144 -12.82 7.37 -21.46
N GLY A 145 -12.83 8.28 -22.43
CA GLY A 145 -12.18 9.59 -22.32
C GLY A 145 -10.67 9.58 -22.60
N GLU A 146 -10.09 8.44 -22.98
CA GLU A 146 -8.66 8.33 -23.28
C GLU A 146 -8.29 8.93 -24.65
N SER A 147 -7.07 9.46 -24.76
CA SER A 147 -6.48 9.89 -26.02
C SER A 147 -6.14 8.70 -26.94
N ASP A 148 -6.30 8.90 -28.24
CA ASP A 148 -5.92 7.91 -29.28
C ASP A 148 -4.43 7.52 -29.21
N THR A 149 -3.57 8.45 -28.78
CA THR A 149 -2.11 8.25 -28.76
C THR A 149 -1.56 7.78 -27.41
N HIS A 150 -2.27 8.08 -26.32
CA HIS A 150 -1.88 7.80 -24.94
C HIS A 150 -3.00 7.04 -24.24
N ASN A 151 -3.18 5.77 -24.63
CA ASN A 151 -4.28 4.93 -24.17
C ASN A 151 -3.87 3.94 -23.06
N ILE A 152 -4.87 3.35 -22.40
CA ILE A 152 -4.73 2.41 -21.28
C ILE A 152 -3.92 1.17 -21.67
N LYS A 153 -4.05 0.72 -22.93
CA LYS A 153 -3.32 -0.45 -23.43
C LYS A 153 -1.82 -0.18 -23.49
N SER A 154 -1.39 1.06 -23.68
CA SER A 154 0.03 1.43 -23.67
C SER A 154 0.69 1.23 -22.30
N ILE A 155 -0.07 1.34 -21.20
CA ILE A 155 0.46 1.22 -19.83
C ILE A 155 0.10 -0.10 -19.13
N LEU A 156 -0.94 -0.81 -19.58
CA LEU A 156 -1.40 -2.06 -18.95
C LEU A 156 -1.46 -3.26 -19.89
N GLY A 157 -1.25 -3.09 -21.21
CA GLY A 157 -1.39 -4.16 -22.20
C GLY A 157 -0.48 -5.37 -21.93
N ASN A 158 0.71 -5.12 -21.40
CA ASN A 158 1.70 -6.16 -21.07
C ASN A 158 1.43 -6.88 -19.74
N LYS A 159 0.38 -6.49 -18.99
CA LYS A 159 0.03 -7.06 -17.68
C LYS A 159 1.17 -6.98 -16.65
N THR A 160 2.00 -5.95 -16.76
CA THR A 160 3.09 -5.62 -15.84
C THR A 160 3.04 -4.13 -15.55
N LEU A 161 3.56 -3.72 -14.38
CA LEU A 161 3.66 -2.31 -14.05
C LEU A 161 4.44 -1.55 -15.14
N ASN A 162 3.87 -0.47 -15.67
CA ASN A 162 4.57 0.38 -16.61
C ASN A 162 5.67 1.16 -15.89
N THR A 163 6.91 0.96 -16.33
CA THR A 163 8.11 1.70 -15.88
C THR A 163 8.73 2.53 -17.00
N GLY A 164 8.12 2.49 -18.19
CA GLY A 164 8.58 3.20 -19.37
C GLY A 164 8.05 4.63 -19.44
N LYS A 165 8.21 5.25 -20.62
CA LYS A 165 7.76 6.62 -20.89
C LYS A 165 6.31 6.72 -21.34
N SER A 166 5.66 5.59 -21.63
CA SER A 166 4.25 5.57 -22.00
C SER A 166 3.38 6.05 -20.83
N TYR A 167 2.24 6.65 -21.16
CA TYR A 167 1.25 7.12 -20.19
C TYR A 167 -0.14 7.04 -20.81
N LEU A 168 -1.14 7.00 -19.94
CA LEU A 168 -2.54 7.25 -20.25
C LEU A 168 -2.82 8.75 -20.08
N GLU A 169 -3.55 9.34 -21.01
CA GLU A 169 -3.99 10.73 -20.96
C GLU A 169 -5.44 10.85 -21.39
N SER A 170 -6.18 11.77 -20.79
CA SER A 170 -7.53 12.11 -21.23
C SER A 170 -7.52 13.05 -22.45
N ASP A 171 -8.54 12.93 -23.30
CA ASP A 171 -8.56 13.61 -24.61
C ASP A 171 -9.23 14.99 -24.60
N SER A 172 -10.40 15.11 -23.96
CA SER A 172 -11.25 16.31 -24.06
C SER A 172 -11.39 17.09 -22.75
N ASP A 173 -11.42 16.39 -21.62
CA ASP A 173 -11.54 16.94 -20.28
C ASP A 173 -10.71 16.10 -19.30
N GLU A 174 -10.74 16.42 -18.01
CA GLU A 174 -9.96 15.74 -16.99
C GLU A 174 -10.52 14.35 -16.61
N GLN A 175 -11.66 13.95 -17.14
CA GLN A 175 -12.34 12.72 -16.75
C GLN A 175 -11.84 11.50 -17.52
N LEU A 176 -11.66 10.40 -16.79
CA LEU A 176 -11.32 9.09 -17.33
C LEU A 176 -12.19 8.03 -16.67
N LEU A 177 -12.70 7.07 -17.44
CA LEU A 177 -13.33 5.87 -16.89
C LEU A 177 -12.55 4.63 -17.31
N ILE A 178 -11.72 4.12 -16.40
CA ILE A 178 -10.80 3.01 -16.64
C ILE A 178 -11.48 1.70 -16.25
N ASN A 179 -11.61 0.77 -17.20
CA ASN A 179 -12.32 -0.50 -17.02
C ASN A 179 -11.34 -1.67 -17.02
N LEU A 180 -11.18 -2.30 -15.85
CA LEU A 180 -10.31 -3.45 -15.64
C LEU A 180 -11.15 -4.70 -15.43
N TYR A 181 -11.00 -5.70 -16.29
CA TYR A 181 -11.68 -6.99 -16.18
C TYR A 181 -10.68 -8.07 -15.78
N PHE A 182 -11.07 -8.95 -14.86
CA PHE A 182 -10.25 -10.06 -14.38
C PHE A 182 -10.75 -11.39 -14.96
N ASN A 183 -9.83 -12.27 -15.34
CA ASN A 183 -10.13 -13.61 -15.87
C ASN A 183 -10.60 -14.61 -14.80
N GLN A 184 -10.52 -14.21 -13.53
CA GLN A 184 -11.07 -14.92 -12.38
C GLN A 184 -11.43 -13.90 -11.30
N ALA A 185 -12.28 -14.30 -10.36
CA ALA A 185 -12.57 -13.45 -9.21
C ALA A 185 -11.30 -13.20 -8.38
N VAL A 186 -11.08 -11.95 -8.00
CA VAL A 186 -9.98 -11.51 -7.13
C VAL A 186 -10.51 -10.79 -5.89
N ARG A 187 -9.70 -10.76 -4.83
CA ARG A 187 -9.87 -9.89 -3.67
C ARG A 187 -8.92 -8.73 -3.80
N ILE A 188 -9.41 -7.50 -3.72
CA ILE A 188 -8.57 -6.30 -3.86
C ILE A 188 -8.43 -5.63 -2.49
N ARG A 189 -7.19 -5.32 -2.11
CA ARG A 189 -6.87 -4.63 -0.85
C ARG A 189 -6.40 -3.20 -1.07
N SER A 190 -5.70 -2.95 -2.16
CA SER A 190 -5.20 -1.61 -2.48
C SER A 190 -4.99 -1.46 -3.98
N ILE A 191 -4.96 -0.23 -4.45
CA ILE A 191 -4.54 0.13 -5.81
C ILE A 191 -3.32 1.04 -5.75
N LEU A 192 -2.62 1.16 -6.86
CA LEU A 192 -1.55 2.14 -7.06
C LEU A 192 -1.90 2.91 -8.33
N ILE A 193 -1.81 4.23 -8.23
CA ILE A 193 -1.89 5.14 -9.38
C ILE A 193 -0.67 6.03 -9.27
N HIS A 194 0.16 6.03 -10.30
CA HIS A 194 1.36 6.83 -10.34
C HIS A 194 1.34 7.76 -11.56
N THR A 195 1.77 8.99 -11.34
CA THR A 195 2.11 9.92 -12.40
C THR A 195 3.38 10.68 -12.07
N THR A 196 4.13 11.03 -13.10
CA THR A 196 5.29 11.92 -13.01
C THR A 196 4.90 13.39 -13.20
N ASP A 197 3.67 13.65 -13.62
CA ASP A 197 3.12 14.99 -13.92
C ASP A 197 2.16 15.43 -12.81
N ALA A 198 2.70 16.07 -11.78
CA ALA A 198 1.96 16.36 -10.56
C ALA A 198 0.68 17.22 -10.77
N PRO A 199 0.65 18.27 -11.61
CA PRO A 199 -0.59 19.01 -11.90
C PRO A 199 -1.67 18.15 -12.57
N HIS A 200 -1.30 17.29 -13.53
CA HIS A 200 -2.24 16.42 -14.25
C HIS A 200 -2.57 15.13 -13.48
N ALA A 201 -2.04 14.96 -12.27
CA ALA A 201 -2.29 13.79 -11.44
C ALA A 201 -3.76 13.70 -11.03
N PRO A 202 -4.37 12.51 -10.96
CA PRO A 202 -5.71 12.34 -10.41
C PRO A 202 -5.85 12.92 -8.99
N LYS A 203 -7.00 13.52 -8.68
CA LYS A 203 -7.32 14.05 -7.34
C LYS A 203 -8.51 13.35 -6.74
N ALA A 204 -9.65 13.37 -7.42
CA ALA A 204 -10.86 12.69 -6.98
C ALA A 204 -11.09 11.45 -7.84
N ILE A 205 -11.26 10.29 -7.20
CA ILE A 205 -11.60 9.04 -7.87
C ILE A 205 -12.78 8.34 -7.22
N LYS A 206 -13.54 7.61 -8.03
CA LYS A 206 -14.62 6.73 -7.57
C LYS A 206 -14.41 5.33 -8.13
N LEU A 207 -14.65 4.33 -7.28
CA LEU A 207 -14.43 2.93 -7.60
C LEU A 207 -15.76 2.19 -7.59
N ALA A 208 -16.06 1.48 -8.68
CA ALA A 208 -17.15 0.52 -8.76
C ALA A 208 -16.62 -0.87 -9.09
N ILE A 209 -17.37 -1.91 -8.72
CA ILE A 209 -17.02 -3.30 -9.02
C ILE A 209 -18.21 -4.04 -9.62
N ASN A 210 -17.93 -4.99 -10.51
CA ASN A 210 -18.91 -5.93 -11.07
C ASN A 210 -20.14 -5.25 -11.70
N ARG A 211 -19.95 -4.09 -12.35
CA ARG A 211 -21.00 -3.36 -13.05
C ARG A 211 -20.78 -3.50 -14.56
N PRO A 212 -21.76 -4.00 -15.34
CA PRO A 212 -21.63 -4.02 -16.79
C PRO A 212 -21.82 -2.61 -17.37
N ALA A 213 -21.00 -2.24 -18.37
CA ALA A 213 -21.20 -1.08 -19.24
C ALA A 213 -21.48 0.26 -18.52
N LEU A 214 -20.57 0.70 -17.64
CA LEU A 214 -20.65 2.03 -17.04
C LEU A 214 -20.26 3.12 -18.04
N GLY A 215 -21.07 4.17 -18.12
CA GLY A 215 -20.73 5.45 -18.73
C GLY A 215 -20.47 6.53 -17.69
N PHE A 216 -20.13 7.74 -18.14
CA PHE A 216 -19.88 8.89 -17.27
C PHE A 216 -21.13 9.30 -16.46
N GLU A 217 -22.31 9.28 -17.09
CA GLU A 217 -23.59 9.62 -16.45
C GLU A 217 -23.90 8.73 -15.23
N ASP A 218 -23.49 7.45 -15.30
CA ASP A 218 -23.72 6.49 -14.22
C ASP A 218 -22.83 6.73 -12.99
N VAL A 219 -21.68 7.39 -13.15
CA VAL A 219 -20.65 7.50 -12.10
C VAL A 219 -20.43 8.92 -11.61
N GLU A 220 -20.74 9.94 -12.41
CA GLU A 220 -20.45 11.35 -12.13
C GLU A 220 -21.20 11.84 -10.89
N SER A 221 -22.50 11.55 -10.79
CA SER A 221 -23.32 11.91 -9.63
C SER A 221 -23.39 10.80 -8.56
N ALA A 222 -22.92 9.59 -8.87
CA ALA A 222 -23.00 8.45 -7.96
C ALA A 222 -22.16 8.67 -6.70
N THR A 223 -22.70 8.22 -5.57
CA THR A 223 -22.05 8.27 -4.25
C THR A 223 -22.01 6.87 -3.64
N GLU A 224 -21.46 6.73 -2.43
CA GLU A 224 -21.61 5.47 -1.70
C GLU A 224 -23.06 5.33 -1.20
N PRO A 225 -23.70 4.16 -1.30
CA PRO A 225 -23.10 2.84 -1.55
C PRO A 225 -23.08 2.35 -3.00
N ASP A 226 -23.62 3.12 -3.96
CA ASP A 226 -23.67 2.71 -5.37
C ASP A 226 -22.27 2.53 -5.95
N MET A 227 -21.35 3.40 -5.54
CA MET A 227 -19.90 3.22 -5.68
C MET A 227 -19.36 2.37 -4.54
N ALA A 228 -18.48 1.43 -4.87
CA ALA A 228 -17.80 0.59 -3.89
C ALA A 228 -16.95 1.43 -2.92
N GLN A 229 -16.28 2.47 -3.42
CA GLN A 229 -15.55 3.45 -2.61
C GLN A 229 -15.40 4.77 -3.35
N VAL A 230 -15.59 5.89 -2.64
CA VAL A 230 -15.31 7.25 -3.15
C VAL A 230 -14.10 7.81 -2.42
N ILE A 231 -13.13 8.34 -3.16
CA ILE A 231 -11.93 9.00 -2.65
C ILE A 231 -11.92 10.42 -3.21
N GLY A 232 -12.34 11.39 -2.40
CA GLY A 232 -12.50 12.78 -2.84
C GLY A 232 -11.18 13.55 -2.98
N GLU A 233 -10.12 13.10 -2.31
CA GLU A 233 -8.82 13.77 -2.34
C GLU A 233 -7.71 12.73 -2.15
N LEU A 234 -7.05 12.38 -3.25
CA LEU A 234 -5.76 11.71 -3.25
C LEU A 234 -4.70 12.74 -2.91
N SER A 235 -3.78 12.42 -2.00
CA SER A 235 -2.68 13.34 -1.70
C SER A 235 -1.65 13.29 -2.83
N PRO A 236 -0.91 14.38 -3.08
CA PRO A 236 0.22 14.36 -4.01
C PRO A 236 1.23 13.24 -3.70
N ASP A 237 1.42 12.92 -2.41
CA ASP A 237 2.30 11.83 -1.96
C ASP A 237 1.79 10.45 -2.36
N ASP A 238 0.47 10.24 -2.39
CA ASP A 238 -0.11 8.95 -2.80
C ASP A 238 0.23 8.62 -4.25
N ILE A 239 0.40 9.66 -5.08
CA ILE A 239 0.60 9.53 -6.53
C ILE A 239 2.07 9.65 -6.94
N ALA A 240 2.82 10.57 -6.34
CA ALA A 240 4.23 10.80 -6.67
C ALA A 240 5.13 9.63 -6.23
N ASN A 241 4.87 9.04 -5.06
CA ASN A 241 5.74 8.04 -4.45
C ASN A 241 5.32 6.59 -4.73
N SER A 242 4.42 6.36 -5.71
CA SER A 242 3.90 5.02 -6.03
C SER A 242 3.34 4.30 -4.80
N ARG A 243 2.62 5.03 -3.94
CA ARG A 243 2.05 4.47 -2.71
C ARG A 243 0.83 3.64 -3.04
N ARG A 244 0.64 2.55 -2.29
CA ARG A 244 -0.60 1.76 -2.35
C ARG A 244 -1.71 2.49 -1.60
N ILE A 245 -2.75 2.88 -2.32
CA ILE A 245 -3.98 3.47 -1.80
C ILE A 245 -4.85 2.33 -1.23
N PRO A 246 -5.06 2.25 0.09
CA PRO A 246 -5.84 1.19 0.69
C PRO A 246 -7.32 1.31 0.33
N LEU A 247 -7.94 0.19 0.00
CA LEU A 247 -9.37 0.10 -0.25
C LEU A 247 -10.10 -0.46 0.98
N ARG A 248 -11.41 -0.23 1.05
CA ARG A 248 -12.30 -0.85 2.04
C ARG A 248 -12.49 -2.32 1.71
N TYR A 249 -11.46 -3.13 1.97
CA TYR A 249 -11.33 -4.55 1.62
C TYR A 249 -12.64 -5.35 1.74
N VAL A 250 -13.42 -5.12 2.79
CA VAL A 250 -14.73 -5.77 3.02
C VAL A 250 -15.71 -5.66 1.84
N ARG A 251 -15.60 -4.61 0.99
CA ARG A 251 -16.40 -4.43 -0.22
C ARG A 251 -15.78 -5.06 -1.47
N PHE A 252 -14.49 -5.40 -1.43
CA PHE A 252 -13.69 -5.90 -2.56
C PHE A 252 -13.28 -7.38 -2.36
N GLN A 253 -14.20 -8.21 -1.84
CA GLN A 253 -13.95 -9.64 -1.56
C GLN A 253 -14.13 -10.56 -2.77
N SER A 254 -14.78 -10.09 -3.84
CA SER A 254 -15.01 -10.87 -5.06
C SER A 254 -15.22 -9.90 -6.21
N VAL A 255 -14.13 -9.61 -6.92
CA VAL A 255 -14.08 -8.63 -8.00
C VAL A 255 -13.77 -9.35 -9.30
N GLY A 256 -14.70 -9.32 -10.25
CA GLY A 256 -14.52 -9.74 -11.63
C GLY A 256 -14.28 -8.54 -12.56
N SER A 257 -14.79 -7.36 -12.20
CA SER A 257 -14.42 -6.10 -12.86
C SER A 257 -14.22 -4.97 -11.84
N LEU A 258 -13.22 -4.13 -12.07
CA LEU A 258 -12.94 -2.90 -11.33
C LEU A 258 -13.03 -1.71 -12.30
N HIS A 259 -13.83 -0.72 -11.93
CA HIS A 259 -14.04 0.50 -12.69
C HIS A 259 -13.51 1.67 -11.87
N ILE A 260 -12.56 2.41 -12.43
CA ILE A 260 -11.92 3.57 -11.79
C ILE A 260 -12.34 4.80 -12.58
N PHE A 261 -13.25 5.58 -12.01
CA PHE A 261 -13.62 6.88 -12.52
C PHE A 261 -12.70 7.94 -11.91
N VAL A 262 -11.99 8.68 -12.74
CA VAL A 262 -11.25 9.88 -12.35
C VAL A 262 -12.15 11.09 -12.63
N ALA A 263 -12.45 11.85 -11.59
CA ALA A 263 -13.38 12.97 -11.66
C ALA A 263 -12.67 14.33 -11.74
N SER A 264 -11.44 14.43 -11.25
CA SER A 264 -10.63 15.65 -11.30
C SER A 264 -9.14 15.37 -11.13
N ASN A 265 -8.30 16.35 -11.44
CA ASN A 265 -6.85 16.32 -11.23
C ASN A 265 -6.38 17.34 -10.16
N GLN A 266 -5.11 17.27 -9.78
CA GLN A 266 -4.53 18.07 -8.69
C GLN A 266 -4.40 19.56 -9.04
N GLY A 267 -4.07 19.86 -10.30
CA GLY A 267 -3.80 21.22 -10.80
C GLY A 267 -5.05 21.98 -11.25
N ASN A 268 -6.19 21.31 -11.39
CA ASN A 268 -7.33 21.78 -12.19
C ASN A 268 -6.92 22.04 -13.65
N GLU A 269 -6.08 21.17 -14.19
CA GLU A 269 -5.69 21.14 -15.59
C GLU A 269 -6.84 20.62 -16.45
N GLU A 270 -6.81 20.90 -17.75
CA GLU A 270 -7.84 20.43 -18.69
C GLU A 270 -7.82 18.92 -18.92
N THR A 271 -6.69 18.25 -18.62
CA THR A 271 -6.52 16.81 -18.84
C THR A 271 -5.91 16.12 -17.63
N THR A 272 -6.08 14.81 -17.56
CA THR A 272 -5.50 13.95 -16.53
C THR A 272 -4.49 13.01 -17.16
N ARG A 273 -3.33 12.84 -16.51
CA ARG A 273 -2.24 11.96 -16.95
C ARG A 273 -1.88 10.93 -15.91
N ILE A 274 -1.75 9.67 -16.34
CA ILE A 274 -1.40 8.52 -15.49
C ILE A 274 -0.28 7.71 -16.16
N ASN A 275 0.86 7.56 -15.49
CA ASN A 275 1.97 6.76 -15.99
C ASN A 275 1.80 5.26 -15.67
N ALA A 276 1.31 4.91 -14.49
CA ALA A 276 1.18 3.51 -14.11
C ALA A 276 -0.01 3.27 -13.19
N ILE A 277 -0.61 2.07 -13.33
CA ILE A 277 -1.68 1.57 -12.49
C ILE A 277 -1.32 0.15 -12.06
N ASP A 278 -1.57 -0.19 -10.80
CA ASP A 278 -1.49 -1.56 -10.31
C ASP A 278 -2.62 -1.83 -9.31
N VAL A 279 -3.00 -3.09 -9.17
CA VAL A 279 -4.07 -3.55 -8.30
C VAL A 279 -3.50 -4.67 -7.45
N PHE A 280 -3.55 -4.52 -6.13
CA PHE A 280 -2.95 -5.48 -5.21
C PHE A 280 -4.00 -6.23 -4.39
N GLY A 281 -3.78 -7.53 -4.25
CA GLY A 281 -4.61 -8.39 -3.44
C GLY A 281 -4.31 -9.85 -3.68
N GLN A 282 -5.36 -10.66 -3.80
CA GLN A 282 -5.23 -12.11 -3.87
C GLN A 282 -6.25 -12.69 -4.84
N PRO A 283 -5.89 -13.66 -5.70
CA PRO A 283 -6.88 -14.43 -6.43
C PRO A 283 -7.83 -15.14 -5.46
N VAL A 284 -9.12 -15.21 -5.81
CA VAL A 284 -10.05 -16.09 -5.10
C VAL A 284 -9.76 -17.51 -5.58
N GLU A 285 -9.36 -18.40 -4.67
CA GLU A 285 -9.23 -19.82 -4.97
C GLU A 285 -10.55 -20.33 -5.53
N THR A 286 -10.54 -20.73 -6.80
CA THR A 286 -11.62 -21.51 -7.39
C THR A 286 -11.26 -22.97 -7.18
N THR A 287 -12.15 -23.73 -6.55
CA THR A 287 -12.03 -25.19 -6.53
C THR A 287 -12.09 -25.67 -7.97
N LYS A 288 -10.94 -25.96 -8.58
CA LYS A 288 -10.87 -26.59 -9.90
C LYS A 288 -11.56 -27.95 -9.83
N MET A 289 -12.84 -28.03 -10.22
CA MET A 289 -13.52 -29.31 -10.52
C MET A 289 -13.07 -29.84 -11.88
N SER A 290 -11.78 -30.10 -12.01
CA SER A 290 -11.19 -30.71 -13.19
C SER A 290 -10.41 -31.94 -12.74
N ASN A 291 -11.11 -32.94 -12.20
CA ASN A 291 -10.63 -34.33 -12.06
C ASN A 291 -11.72 -35.30 -11.54
N PHE A 292 -12.98 -35.14 -11.92
CA PHE A 292 -13.91 -36.27 -11.86
C PHE A 292 -13.74 -37.10 -13.13
N ARG A 293 -12.76 -38.02 -13.10
CA ARG A 293 -12.81 -39.20 -13.99
C ARG A 293 -13.89 -40.10 -13.41
N ALA A 294 -15.01 -40.23 -14.11
CA ALA A 294 -15.95 -41.31 -13.85
C ALA A 294 -15.20 -42.62 -14.10
N THR A 295 -14.93 -43.37 -13.04
CA THR A 295 -14.74 -44.82 -13.14
C THR A 295 -16.14 -45.41 -13.22
N GLU A 296 -16.57 -45.77 -14.42
CA GLU A 296 -17.66 -46.71 -14.62
C GLU A 296 -17.09 -48.13 -14.52
N GLU A 297 -17.73 -48.92 -13.66
CA GLU A 297 -17.58 -50.38 -13.51
C GLU A 297 -18.15 -51.15 -14.70
#